data_AF-A0A512NGB4-F1
#
_entry.id   AF-A0A512NGB4-F1
#
_cell.length_a   1.000
_cell.length_b   1.000
_cell.length_c   1.000
_cell.angle_alpha   90.00
_cell.angle_beta   90.00
_cell.angle_gamma   90.00
#
_symmetry.space_group_name_H-M   'P 1'
#
loop_
_entity.id
_entity.type
_entity.pdbx_description
1 polymer ?
#
loop_
_entity_poly.entity_id
_entity_poly.type
_entity_poly.pdbx_seq_one_letter_code
_entity_poly.pdbx_strand_id
1 'polypeptide(L)'
;MIDPKTDRVLITGAAGAIGTALRAGLRSHWRHLRLTDIRPVKDPGNNEELVVADVTDRPAVETMLQHNYDRYGIRSVSLRIGTFRPEPIDQRSLATWLSPADVAHLVDVSLRHPDPGCMVVNGYSNNTRLKTVDPNWATLGYQPEDNAEDHREALRARGINVDAPDRGEWEWPEHGGSFPRTPDRPVR
;
A
#
# COMPACT_ATOMS: atom_id res chain seq x y z
N MET A 1 7.94 -3.32 -21.96
CA MET A 1 7.67 -4.49 -21.10
C MET A 1 8.73 -4.51 -20.03
N ILE A 2 8.39 -4.69 -18.76
CA ILE A 2 9.35 -4.65 -17.67
C ILE A 2 10.27 -5.87 -17.76
N ASP A 3 11.59 -5.65 -17.81
CA ASP A 3 12.62 -6.70 -17.80
C ASP A 3 13.22 -6.83 -16.39
N PRO A 4 12.98 -7.95 -15.69
CA PRO A 4 13.54 -8.20 -14.36
C PRO A 4 15.07 -8.11 -14.26
N LYS A 5 15.79 -8.20 -15.39
CA LYS A 5 17.25 -8.14 -15.47
C LYS A 5 17.81 -6.73 -15.68
N THR A 6 17.02 -5.78 -16.17
CA THR A 6 17.50 -4.41 -16.45
C THR A 6 16.77 -3.35 -15.63
N ASP A 7 15.51 -3.60 -15.29
CA ASP A 7 14.64 -2.59 -14.69
C ASP A 7 14.71 -2.61 -13.16
N ARG A 8 14.36 -1.48 -12.55
CA ARG A 8 14.42 -1.29 -11.10
C ARG A 8 13.02 -1.26 -10.51
N VAL A 9 12.83 -1.95 -9.38
CA VAL A 9 11.58 -1.93 -8.61
C VAL A 9 11.81 -1.23 -7.27
N LEU A 10 11.00 -0.23 -6.97
CA LEU A 10 10.97 0.43 -5.65
C LEU A 10 9.92 -0.25 -4.76
N ILE A 11 10.32 -0.73 -3.59
CA ILE A 11 9.46 -1.28 -2.55
C ILE A 11 9.39 -0.28 -1.39
N THR A 12 8.20 0.26 -1.12
CA THR A 12 7.93 1.11 0.05
C THR A 12 7.40 0.26 1.22
N GLY A 13 7.66 0.66 2.47
CA GLY A 13 7.38 -0.16 3.65
C GLY A 13 8.23 -1.44 3.71
N ALA A 14 9.46 -1.39 3.19
CA ALA A 14 10.33 -2.55 2.98
C ALA A 14 10.73 -3.31 4.27
N ALA A 15 10.57 -2.70 5.44
CA ALA A 15 10.81 -3.34 6.74
C ALA A 15 9.52 -3.90 7.38
N GLY A 16 8.36 -3.63 6.79
CA GLY A 16 7.07 -4.17 7.22
C GLY A 16 6.84 -5.64 6.81
N ALA A 17 5.72 -6.22 7.26
CA ALA A 17 5.37 -7.61 6.97
C ALA A 17 5.27 -7.89 5.46
N ILE A 18 4.65 -6.97 4.72
CA ILE A 18 4.46 -7.07 3.26
C ILE A 18 5.78 -6.84 2.53
N GLY A 19 6.53 -5.79 2.90
CA GLY A 19 7.85 -5.54 2.35
C GLY A 19 8.81 -6.72 2.55
N THR A 20 8.73 -7.40 3.69
CA THR A 20 9.53 -8.61 3.97
C THR A 20 9.14 -9.78 3.08
N ALA A 21 7.83 -10.03 2.90
CA ALA A 21 7.34 -11.09 2.01
C ALA A 21 7.70 -10.81 0.54
N LEU A 22 7.53 -9.57 0.08
CA LEU A 22 7.90 -9.14 -1.27
C LEU A 22 9.42 -9.25 -1.51
N ARG A 23 10.25 -8.84 -0.54
CA ARG A 23 11.71 -9.01 -0.62
C ARG A 23 12.12 -10.47 -0.73
N ALA A 24 11.45 -11.37 0.00
CA ALA A 24 11.74 -12.81 -0.08
C ALA A 24 11.40 -13.38 -1.47
N GLY A 25 10.26 -13.00 -2.06
CA GLY A 25 9.83 -13.49 -3.38
C GLY A 25 10.59 -12.88 -4.57
N LEU A 26 11.00 -11.62 -4.47
CA LEU A 26 11.55 -10.87 -5.61
C LEU A 26 13.09 -10.96 -5.71
N ARG A 27 13.80 -11.24 -4.61
CA ARG A 27 15.29 -11.21 -4.57
C ARG A 27 16.00 -12.13 -5.55
N SER A 28 15.41 -13.27 -5.90
CA SER A 28 16.04 -14.25 -6.81
C SER A 28 15.84 -13.93 -8.29
N HIS A 29 14.93 -13.00 -8.62
CA HIS A 29 14.49 -12.78 -10.00
C HIS A 29 14.74 -11.35 -10.50
N TRP A 30 15.03 -10.40 -9.61
CA TRP A 30 15.21 -8.98 -9.95
C TRP A 30 16.62 -8.49 -9.68
N ARG A 31 17.24 -7.82 -10.66
CA ARG A 31 18.61 -7.31 -10.55
C ARG A 31 18.72 -6.08 -9.65
N HIS A 32 17.68 -5.24 -9.60
CA HIS A 32 17.69 -3.97 -8.89
C HIS A 32 16.41 -3.76 -8.08
N LEU A 33 16.52 -3.86 -6.76
CA LEU A 33 15.47 -3.47 -5.82
C LEU A 33 15.90 -2.20 -5.07
N ARG A 34 15.05 -1.17 -5.03
CA ARG A 34 15.20 0.02 -4.18
C ARG A 34 14.20 -0.08 -3.05
N LEU A 35 14.59 0.27 -1.83
CA LEU A 35 13.77 0.05 -0.63
C LEU A 35 13.56 1.39 0.10
N THR A 36 12.36 1.63 0.62
CA THR A 36 12.06 2.78 1.51
C THR A 36 11.13 2.35 2.65
N ASP A 37 11.31 2.92 3.85
CA ASP A 37 10.51 2.68 5.05
C ASP A 37 10.66 3.87 6.03
N ILE A 38 9.69 4.05 6.94
CA ILE A 38 9.72 5.06 8.00
C ILE A 38 10.70 4.68 9.13
N ARG A 39 11.00 3.39 9.27
CA ARG A 39 12.05 2.88 10.17
C ARG A 39 13.37 2.81 9.40
N PRO A 40 14.51 3.17 10.02
CA PRO A 40 15.80 3.06 9.36
C PRO A 40 16.04 1.64 8.86
N VAL A 41 16.33 1.53 7.57
CA VAL A 41 16.82 0.29 6.96
C VAL A 41 18.23 0.07 7.53
N LYS A 42 18.37 -0.94 8.39
CA LYS A 42 19.69 -1.33 8.91
C LYS A 42 20.50 -1.98 7.79
N ASP A 43 21.76 -1.58 7.69
CA ASP A 43 22.78 -2.12 6.78
C ASP A 43 22.39 -2.08 5.29
N PRO A 44 22.15 -0.89 4.72
CA PRO A 44 21.85 -0.80 3.30
C PRO A 44 23.04 -1.28 2.46
N GLY A 45 22.75 -2.09 1.44
CA GLY A 45 23.75 -2.59 0.52
C GLY A 45 24.36 -1.48 -0.34
N ASN A 46 25.51 -1.76 -0.97
CA ASN A 46 26.25 -0.81 -1.80
C ASN A 46 25.45 -0.27 -3.02
N ASN A 47 24.31 -0.89 -3.32
CA ASN A 47 23.38 -0.56 -4.41
C ASN A 47 22.07 0.10 -3.92
N GLU A 48 21.98 0.50 -2.65
CA GLU A 48 20.78 1.09 -2.05
C GLU A 48 20.94 2.61 -1.83
N GLU A 49 19.91 3.38 -2.21
CA GLU A 49 19.82 4.84 -1.97
C GLU A 49 18.58 5.07 -1.11
N LEU A 50 18.76 5.69 0.06
CA LEU A 50 17.67 5.93 1.03
C LEU A 50 17.04 7.31 0.80
N VAL A 51 15.72 7.34 0.65
CA VAL A 51 14.92 8.56 0.73
C VAL A 51 13.99 8.45 1.92
N VAL A 52 14.10 9.42 2.84
CA VAL A 52 13.23 9.53 4.01
C VAL A 52 12.00 10.35 3.62
N ALA A 53 10.84 9.71 3.59
CA ALA A 53 9.55 10.37 3.38
C ALA A 53 8.51 9.74 4.30
N ASP A 54 7.57 10.54 4.81
CA ASP A 54 6.40 9.98 5.47
C ASP A 54 5.44 9.43 4.40
N VAL A 55 5.27 8.11 4.38
CA VAL A 55 4.44 7.42 3.38
C VAL A 55 2.95 7.74 3.54
N THR A 56 2.54 8.32 4.68
CA THR A 56 1.15 8.75 4.87
C THR A 56 0.84 10.04 4.10
N ASP A 57 1.84 10.88 3.84
CA ASP A 57 1.74 12.11 3.05
C ASP A 57 1.74 11.77 1.56
N ARG A 58 0.55 11.66 0.98
CA ARG A 58 0.35 11.32 -0.43
C ARG A 58 1.05 12.34 -1.37
N PRO A 59 0.85 13.66 -1.23
CA PRO A 59 1.58 14.65 -2.04
C PRO A 59 3.10 14.52 -1.96
N ALA A 60 3.67 14.25 -0.77
CA ALA A 60 5.11 14.05 -0.62
C ALA A 60 5.59 12.77 -1.34
N VAL A 61 4.83 11.68 -1.24
CA VAL A 61 5.12 10.44 -1.98
C VAL A 61 5.01 10.66 -3.49
N GLU A 62 3.94 11.28 -3.99
CA GLU A 62 3.78 11.59 -5.42
C GLU A 62 4.95 12.44 -5.94
N THR A 63 5.34 13.47 -5.20
CA THR A 63 6.49 14.33 -5.52
C THR A 63 7.80 13.54 -5.57
N MET A 64 8.05 12.67 -4.58
CA MET A 64 9.23 11.83 -4.53
C MET A 64 9.30 10.87 -5.74
N LEU A 65 8.19 10.21 -6.07
CA LEU A 65 8.13 9.29 -7.19
C LEU A 65 8.40 10.04 -8.50
N GLN A 66 7.75 11.19 -8.70
CA GLN A 66 7.96 12.02 -9.88
C GLN A 66 9.42 12.48 -10.02
N HIS A 67 10.05 12.92 -8.92
CA HIS A 67 11.47 13.28 -8.94
C HIS A 67 12.38 12.12 -9.38
N ASN A 68 12.10 10.89 -8.93
CA ASN A 68 12.87 9.72 -9.34
C ASN A 68 12.67 9.38 -10.82
N TYR A 69 11.47 9.60 -11.35
CA TYR A 69 11.20 9.44 -12.78
C TYR A 69 11.92 10.50 -13.61
N ASP A 70 11.79 11.77 -13.25
CA ASP A 70 12.39 12.88 -14.01
C ASP A 70 13.92 12.77 -14.03
N ARG A 71 14.53 12.34 -12.91
CA ARG A 71 15.98 12.27 -12.77
C ARG A 71 16.60 10.98 -13.27
N TYR A 72 15.91 9.86 -13.11
CA TYR A 72 16.49 8.52 -13.33
C TYR A 72 15.66 7.61 -14.24
N GLY A 73 14.51 8.09 -14.74
CA GLY A 73 13.59 7.29 -15.56
C GLY A 73 12.89 6.16 -14.79
N ILE A 74 12.91 6.20 -13.45
CA ILE A 74 12.35 5.14 -12.61
C ILE A 74 10.83 5.30 -12.55
N ARG A 75 10.10 4.37 -13.16
CA ARG A 75 8.64 4.25 -13.06
C ARG A 75 8.26 3.59 -11.75
N SER A 76 7.10 3.95 -11.21
CA SER A 76 6.66 3.45 -9.92
C SER A 76 5.15 3.44 -9.73
N VAL A 77 4.69 2.43 -8.98
CA VAL A 77 3.34 2.37 -8.43
C VAL A 77 3.50 2.22 -6.91
N SER A 78 3.06 3.21 -6.14
CA SER A 78 3.11 3.17 -4.68
C SER A 78 1.76 2.80 -4.10
N LEU A 79 1.70 1.63 -3.46
CA LEU A 79 0.48 1.07 -2.89
C LEU A 79 0.26 1.60 -1.47
N ARG A 80 -0.81 2.37 -1.26
CA ARG A 80 -1.30 2.79 0.07
C ARG A 80 -2.23 1.72 0.62
N ILE A 81 -1.67 0.79 1.36
CA ILE A 81 -2.39 -0.38 1.86
C ILE A 81 -3.17 -0.01 3.13
N GLY A 82 -4.43 -0.41 3.20
CA GLY A 82 -5.24 -0.30 4.41
C GLY A 82 -4.85 -1.32 5.49
N THR A 83 -5.65 -2.38 5.59
CA THR A 83 -5.45 -3.48 6.55
C THR A 83 -5.16 -4.77 5.79
N PHE A 84 -3.89 -5.12 5.64
CA PHE A 84 -3.50 -6.38 5.02
C PHE A 84 -3.44 -7.53 6.03
N ARG A 85 -4.33 -8.50 5.90
CA ARG A 85 -4.43 -9.69 6.77
C ARG A 85 -5.09 -10.86 6.01
N PRO A 86 -4.91 -12.11 6.45
CA PRO A 86 -5.68 -13.24 5.91
C PRO A 86 -7.19 -13.09 6.05
N GLU A 87 -7.65 -12.44 7.13
CA GLU A 87 -9.06 -12.11 7.40
C GLU A 87 -9.13 -10.70 8.02
N PRO A 88 -10.24 -9.96 7.87
CA PRO A 88 -10.49 -8.77 8.67
C PRO A 88 -10.53 -9.13 10.17
N ILE A 89 -10.24 -8.15 11.03
CA ILE A 89 -10.00 -8.35 12.47
C ILE A 89 -10.85 -7.44 13.37
N ASP A 90 -11.46 -6.41 12.82
CA ASP A 90 -12.26 -5.41 13.54
C ASP A 90 -13.24 -4.68 12.61
N GLN A 91 -14.07 -3.81 13.18
CA GLN A 91 -15.04 -3.00 12.43
C GLN A 91 -14.38 -2.14 11.34
N ARG A 92 -13.19 -1.58 11.61
CA ARG A 92 -12.45 -0.76 10.64
C ARG A 92 -12.02 -1.59 9.43
N SER A 93 -11.52 -2.79 9.67
CA SER A 93 -11.03 -3.65 8.62
C SER A 93 -12.15 -4.04 7.65
N LEU A 94 -13.42 -4.01 8.07
CA LEU A 94 -14.55 -4.18 7.14
C LEU A 94 -14.61 -3.12 6.02
N ALA A 95 -13.99 -1.95 6.19
CA ALA A 95 -13.85 -0.96 5.14
C ALA A 95 -12.46 -0.97 4.48
N THR A 96 -11.41 -1.25 5.26
CA THR A 96 -10.01 -1.03 4.85
C THR A 96 -9.24 -2.31 4.50
N TRP A 97 -9.86 -3.48 4.59
CA TRP A 97 -9.18 -4.74 4.36
C TRP A 97 -8.69 -4.89 2.93
N LEU A 98 -7.52 -5.52 2.79
CA LEU A 98 -6.94 -5.96 1.54
C LEU A 98 -6.53 -7.42 1.73
N SER A 99 -7.12 -8.31 0.95
CA SER A 99 -6.84 -9.74 1.04
C SER A 99 -5.48 -10.11 0.43
N PRO A 100 -4.93 -11.29 0.74
CA PRO A 100 -3.78 -11.87 0.05
C PRO A 100 -3.94 -12.02 -1.47
N ALA A 101 -5.13 -12.37 -1.95
CA ALA A 101 -5.38 -12.54 -3.37
C ALA A 101 -5.41 -11.17 -4.08
N ASP A 102 -6.11 -10.21 -3.50
CA ASP A 102 -6.26 -8.87 -4.07
C ASP A 102 -4.95 -8.07 -4.06
N VAL A 103 -4.11 -8.19 -3.02
CA VAL A 103 -2.78 -7.55 -3.07
C VAL A 103 -1.89 -8.16 -4.16
N ALA A 104 -1.99 -9.48 -4.38
CA ALA A 104 -1.23 -10.14 -5.44
C ALA A 104 -1.72 -9.69 -6.82
N HIS A 105 -3.03 -9.57 -7.00
CA HIS A 105 -3.64 -9.02 -8.21
C HIS A 105 -3.19 -7.57 -8.45
N LEU A 106 -3.26 -6.69 -7.45
CA LEU A 106 -2.84 -5.29 -7.55
C LEU A 106 -1.36 -5.16 -7.96
N VAL A 107 -0.48 -5.98 -7.36
CA VAL A 107 0.93 -6.01 -7.72
C VAL A 107 1.13 -6.53 -9.15
N ASP A 108 0.44 -7.60 -9.55
CA ASP A 108 0.55 -8.17 -10.89
C ASP A 108 0.15 -7.17 -11.98
N VAL A 109 -1.00 -6.51 -11.83
CA VAL A 109 -1.44 -5.50 -12.81
C VAL A 109 -0.54 -4.27 -12.82
N SER A 110 0.02 -3.88 -11.66
CA SER A 110 1.01 -2.79 -11.57
C SER A 110 2.29 -3.09 -12.34
N LEU A 111 2.77 -4.34 -12.28
CA LEU A 111 3.97 -4.79 -12.99
C LEU A 111 3.73 -5.01 -14.49
N ARG A 112 2.51 -5.40 -14.88
CA ARG A 112 2.15 -5.62 -16.29
C ARG A 112 1.76 -4.35 -17.03
N HIS A 113 1.41 -3.29 -16.31
CA HIS A 113 1.01 -2.03 -16.93
C HIS A 113 2.15 -1.49 -17.82
N PRO A 114 1.88 -1.17 -19.11
CA PRO A 114 2.94 -0.86 -20.07
C PRO A 114 3.69 0.44 -19.75
N ASP A 115 3.00 1.41 -19.17
CA ASP A 115 3.61 2.64 -18.68
C ASP A 115 2.81 3.22 -17.50
N PRO A 116 3.08 2.79 -16.26
CA PRO A 116 2.38 3.31 -15.09
C PRO A 116 2.82 4.74 -14.71
N GLY A 117 3.84 5.30 -15.37
CA GLY A 117 4.45 6.55 -14.96
C GLY A 117 4.89 6.51 -13.49
N CYS A 118 4.44 7.49 -12.71
CA CYS A 118 4.54 7.51 -11.26
C CYS A 118 3.15 7.71 -10.66
N MET A 119 2.62 6.68 -10.02
CA MET A 119 1.27 6.75 -9.45
C MET A 119 1.22 6.24 -8.01
N VAL A 120 0.28 6.82 -7.25
CA VAL A 120 -0.11 6.34 -5.94
C VAL A 120 -1.49 5.71 -6.06
N VAL A 121 -1.64 4.49 -5.57
CA VAL A 121 -2.90 3.73 -5.60
C VAL A 121 -3.23 3.22 -4.22
N ASN A 122 -4.47 3.37 -3.77
CA ASN A 122 -4.90 2.73 -2.52
C ASN A 122 -5.15 1.23 -2.74
N GLY A 123 -4.64 0.41 -1.83
CA GLY A 123 -4.81 -1.04 -1.83
C GLY A 123 -5.92 -1.44 -0.87
N TYR A 124 -7.10 -1.72 -1.43
CA TYR A 124 -8.25 -2.28 -0.76
C TYR A 124 -8.85 -3.41 -1.60
N SER A 125 -9.48 -4.37 -0.93
CA SER A 125 -10.39 -5.33 -1.54
C SER A 125 -11.72 -4.65 -1.91
N ASN A 126 -12.65 -5.37 -2.54
CA ASN A 126 -13.97 -4.87 -2.95
C ASN A 126 -14.94 -4.79 -1.76
N ASN A 127 -14.49 -4.14 -0.69
CA ASN A 127 -15.20 -4.08 0.57
C ASN A 127 -16.49 -3.27 0.41
N THR A 128 -17.62 -3.85 0.81
CA THR A 128 -18.92 -3.15 0.76
C THR A 128 -18.92 -1.81 1.52
N ARG A 129 -18.09 -1.69 2.56
CA ARG A 129 -18.00 -0.48 3.39
C ARG A 129 -16.96 0.52 2.89
N LEU A 130 -16.35 0.29 1.73
CA LEU A 130 -15.42 1.22 1.13
C LEU A 130 -16.17 2.47 0.67
N LYS A 131 -15.75 3.64 1.14
CA LYS A 131 -16.45 4.91 0.88
C LYS A 131 -16.11 5.52 -0.47
N THR A 132 -14.93 5.23 -0.98
CA THR A 132 -14.43 5.77 -2.25
C THR A 132 -13.60 4.73 -2.99
N VAL A 133 -13.78 4.67 -4.31
CA VAL A 133 -12.94 3.87 -5.20
C VAL A 133 -11.74 4.73 -5.60
N ASP A 134 -10.55 4.14 -5.66
CA ASP A 134 -9.37 4.86 -6.13
C ASP A 134 -9.45 5.04 -7.66
N PRO A 135 -9.30 6.26 -8.18
CA PRO A 135 -9.39 6.52 -9.63
C PRO A 135 -8.32 5.80 -10.45
N ASN A 136 -7.19 5.43 -9.85
CA ASN A 136 -6.09 4.75 -10.53
C ASN A 136 -6.31 3.23 -10.68
N TRP A 137 -7.36 2.66 -10.05
CA TRP A 137 -7.71 1.25 -10.25
C TRP A 137 -8.06 0.96 -11.72
N ALA A 138 -8.85 1.84 -12.35
CA ALA A 138 -9.22 1.70 -13.75
C ALA A 138 -8.00 1.79 -14.68
N THR A 139 -7.07 2.71 -14.40
CA THR A 139 -5.82 2.86 -15.16
C THR A 139 -4.99 1.57 -15.09
N LEU A 140 -4.85 0.98 -13.90
CA LEU A 140 -4.12 -0.26 -13.73
C LEU A 140 -4.86 -1.50 -14.23
N GLY A 141 -6.18 -1.41 -14.44
CA GLY A 141 -7.03 -2.59 -14.67
C GLY A 141 -7.23 -3.43 -13.41
N TYR A 142 -7.02 -2.85 -12.23
CA TYR A 142 -7.21 -3.54 -10.96
C TYR A 142 -8.71 -3.67 -10.64
N GLN A 143 -9.16 -4.91 -10.45
CA GLN A 143 -10.52 -5.26 -10.07
C GLN A 143 -10.42 -6.20 -8.86
N PRO A 144 -10.52 -5.68 -7.62
CA PRO A 144 -10.51 -6.55 -6.45
C PRO A 144 -11.75 -7.43 -6.43
N GLU A 145 -11.61 -8.66 -5.93
CA GLU A 145 -12.68 -9.66 -5.89
C GLU A 145 -13.21 -9.88 -4.47
N ASP A 146 -12.32 -9.93 -3.48
CA ASP A 146 -12.70 -10.29 -2.12
C ASP A 146 -13.49 -9.15 -1.44
N ASN A 147 -14.33 -9.51 -0.47
CA ASN A 147 -15.12 -8.55 0.29
C ASN A 147 -15.06 -8.84 1.79
N ALA A 148 -14.63 -7.86 2.58
CA ALA A 148 -14.56 -8.02 4.03
C ALA A 148 -15.93 -8.29 4.68
N GLU A 149 -17.04 -7.91 4.05
CA GLU A 149 -18.38 -8.14 4.60
C GLU A 149 -18.70 -9.65 4.74
N ASP A 150 -18.07 -10.51 3.94
CA ASP A 150 -18.23 -11.97 4.01
C ASP A 150 -17.74 -12.56 5.34
N HIS A 151 -16.87 -11.84 6.06
CA HIS A 151 -16.34 -12.24 7.35
C HIS A 151 -17.10 -11.66 8.55
N ARG A 152 -18.15 -10.86 8.31
CA ARG A 152 -18.83 -10.11 9.37
C ARG A 152 -19.43 -10.98 10.46
N GLU A 153 -20.08 -12.07 10.10
CA GLU A 153 -20.69 -12.99 11.08
C GLU A 153 -19.63 -13.75 11.88
N ALA A 154 -18.50 -14.10 11.25
CA ALA A 154 -17.36 -14.70 11.96
C ALA A 154 -16.76 -13.73 13.01
N LEU A 155 -16.67 -12.45 12.67
CA LEU A 155 -16.22 -11.41 13.61
C LEU A 155 -17.21 -11.24 14.77
N ARG A 156 -18.52 -11.23 14.50
CA ARG A 156 -19.57 -11.18 15.53
C ARG A 156 -19.48 -12.37 16.48
N ALA A 157 -19.28 -13.58 15.95
CA ALA A 157 -19.12 -14.79 16.74
C ALA A 157 -17.87 -14.74 17.67
N ARG A 158 -16.84 -13.97 17.28
CA ARG A 158 -15.65 -13.70 18.10
C ARG A 158 -15.87 -12.55 19.10
N GLY A 159 -17.08 -12.01 19.22
CA GLY A 159 -17.43 -10.94 20.17
C GLY A 159 -17.06 -9.52 19.70
N ILE A 160 -16.72 -9.34 18.41
CA ILE A 160 -16.34 -8.04 17.86
C ILE A 160 -17.60 -7.26 17.47
N ASN A 161 -17.69 -6.01 17.93
CA ASN A 161 -18.77 -5.11 17.55
C ASN A 161 -18.53 -4.53 16.14
N VAL A 162 -18.99 -5.25 15.12
CA VAL A 162 -18.90 -4.88 13.70
C VAL A 162 -19.86 -3.75 13.29
N ASP A 163 -20.84 -3.41 14.13
CA ASP A 163 -21.85 -2.38 13.85
C ASP A 163 -21.63 -1.12 14.70
N ALA A 164 -20.48 -1.06 15.39
CA ALA A 164 -20.04 0.17 16.01
C ALA A 164 -20.01 1.29 14.96
N PRO A 165 -20.42 2.53 15.34
CA PRO A 165 -20.34 3.66 14.45
C PRO A 165 -18.89 3.81 13.98
N ASP A 166 -18.74 4.04 12.68
CA ASP A 166 -17.45 4.38 12.12
C ASP A 166 -16.94 5.66 12.79
N ARG A 167 -15.73 5.59 13.36
CA ARG A 167 -15.13 6.75 14.05
C ARG A 167 -14.69 7.85 13.08
N GLY A 168 -14.78 7.62 11.76
CA GLY A 168 -14.37 8.61 10.75
C GLY A 168 -12.86 8.83 10.69
N GLU A 169 -12.09 8.12 11.52
CA GLU A 169 -10.64 8.23 11.69
C GLU A 169 -9.84 7.78 10.44
N TRP A 170 -10.52 7.25 9.42
CA TRP A 170 -9.89 6.67 8.22
C TRP A 170 -10.30 7.37 6.91
N GLU A 171 -11.13 8.42 6.98
CA GLU A 171 -11.56 9.16 5.79
C GLU A 171 -10.45 10.07 5.24
N TRP A 172 -10.46 10.20 3.92
CA TRP A 172 -9.62 11.08 3.10
C TRP A 172 -9.74 12.53 3.57
N PRO A 173 -8.80 13.05 4.38
CA PRO A 173 -7.41 13.30 3.95
C PRO A 173 -6.31 12.83 4.94
N GLU A 174 -6.65 12.21 6.06
CA GLU A 174 -5.71 11.91 7.16
C GLU A 174 -5.55 10.39 7.34
N HIS A 175 -4.89 9.72 6.40
CA HIS A 175 -4.71 8.27 6.50
C HIS A 175 -3.55 7.89 7.39
N GLY A 176 -3.82 7.02 8.35
CA GLY A 176 -2.86 5.98 8.69
C GLY A 176 -3.20 5.14 9.91
N GLY A 177 -4.35 5.33 10.54
CA GLY A 177 -4.65 4.53 11.71
C GLY A 177 -4.10 5.07 13.01
N SER A 178 -3.73 4.16 13.91
CA SER A 178 -2.97 4.50 15.13
C SER A 178 -1.47 4.75 14.85
N PHE A 179 -1.03 4.60 13.60
CA PHE A 179 0.35 4.79 13.14
C PHE A 179 0.76 6.19 12.65
N PRO A 180 -0.13 7.05 12.10
CA PRO A 180 0.15 8.46 11.89
C PRO A 180 0.30 9.04 13.28
N ARG A 181 1.51 9.55 13.56
CA ARG A 181 1.63 10.51 14.65
C ARG A 181 0.74 11.66 14.23
N THR A 182 -0.24 11.97 15.05
CA THR A 182 -0.92 13.26 14.99
C THR A 182 0.19 14.31 14.96
N PRO A 183 0.35 15.11 13.89
CA PRO A 183 1.11 16.34 14.03
C PRO A 183 0.42 17.11 15.15
N ASP A 184 1.18 17.61 16.12
CA ASP A 184 0.64 18.31 17.29
C ASP A 184 -0.58 19.15 16.91
N ARG A 185 -1.75 18.73 17.42
CA ARG A 185 -3.00 19.45 17.24
C ARG A 185 -2.74 20.86 17.76
N PRO A 186 -2.90 21.94 16.97
CA PRO A 186 -2.78 23.28 17.52
C PRO A 186 -3.83 23.40 18.63
N VAL A 187 -3.34 23.65 19.84
CA VAL A 187 -4.17 23.92 21.00
C VAL A 187 -4.98 25.16 20.66
N ARG A 188 -6.30 25.01 20.57
CA ARG A 188 -7.23 26.15 20.55
C ARG A 188 -7.29 26.79 21.92
#